data_AF-A0AAV8XPL7-F1
#
_entry.id   AF-A0AAV8XPL7-F1
#
_cell.length_a   1.000
_cell.length_b   1.000
_cell.length_c   1.000
_cell.angle_alpha   90.00
_cell.angle_beta   90.00
_cell.angle_gamma   90.00
#
_symmetry.space_group_name_H-M   'P 1'
#
loop_
_entity.id
_entity.type
_entity.pdbx_description
1 polymer ?
#
loop_
_entity_poly.entity_id
_entity_poly.type
_entity_poly.pdbx_seq_one_letter_code
_entity_poly.pdbx_strand_id
1 'polypeptide(L)' 'MVIFVLVFLVLHEVCDTIEYNFLISGHNFMCCDRDFAHIEKRKRVMKAIIPNDLHKVITSAKYDPPFEVIDKSVNGF' A
#
# COMPACT_ATOMS: atom_id res chain seq x y z
N MET A 1 9.53 0.20 23.19
CA MET A 1 10.95 0.54 23.44
C MET A 1 11.22 2.04 23.30
N VAL A 2 10.77 2.71 22.23
CA VAL A 2 10.96 4.17 22.03
C VAL A 2 10.37 5.02 23.17
N ILE A 3 9.18 4.66 23.68
CA ILE A 3 8.50 5.39 24.75
C ILE A 3 9.37 5.54 26.01
N PHE A 4 10.10 4.48 26.42
CA PHE A 4 10.96 4.53 27.61
C PHE A 4 12.12 5.53 27.44
N VAL A 5 12.65 5.66 26.22
CA VAL A 5 13.70 6.63 25.91
C VAL A 5 13.15 8.05 25.97
N LEU A 6 11.97 8.29 25.39
CA LEU A 6 11.34 9.63 25.46
C LEU A 6 11.06 10.07 26.91
N VAL A 7 10.58 9.15 27.76
CA VAL A 7 10.37 9.42 29.18
C VAL A 7 11.69 9.71 29.89
N PHE A 8 12.75 8.97 29.59
CA PHE A 8 14.08 9.24 30.16
C PHE A 8 14.60 10.64 29.80
N LEU A 9 14.43 11.10 28.56
CA LEU A 9 14.88 12.44 28.13
C LEU A 9 14.14 13.57 28.86
N VAL A 10 12.84 13.42 29.12
CA VAL A 10 12.05 14.40 29.88
C VAL A 10 12.47 14.43 31.35
N LEU A 11 12.65 13.25 31.96
CA LEU A 11 13.06 13.15 33.36
C LEU A 11 14.46 13.73 33.63
N HIS A 12 15.32 13.74 32.62
CA HIS A 12 16.68 14.25 32.72
C HIS A 12 16.81 15.72 32.28
N GLU A 13 15.68 16.42 32.10
CA GLU A 13 15.56 17.83 31.68
C GLU A 13 16.31 18.15 30.37
N VAL A 14 16.48 17.16 29.50
CA VAL A 14 17.14 17.35 28.19
C VAL A 14 16.18 18.02 27.20
N CYS A 15 14.87 17.80 27.36
CA CYS A 15 13.81 18.39 26.54
C CYS A 15 12.55 18.64 27.38
N ASP A 16 11.99 19.84 27.30
CA ASP A 16 10.77 20.23 28.04
C ASP A 16 9.48 19.69 27.38
N THR A 17 9.49 19.53 26.06
CA THR A 17 8.32 19.04 25.31
C THR A 17 8.77 18.19 24.14
N ILE A 18 8.18 17.01 23.98
CA ILE A 18 8.48 16.07 22.91
C ILE A 18 7.20 15.82 22.11
N GLU A 19 7.15 16.30 20.88
CA GLU A 19 6.13 15.92 19.91
C GLU A 19 6.58 14.66 19.17
N TYR A 20 5.80 13.58 19.32
CA TYR A 20 6.09 12.32 18.65
C TYR A 20 4.92 11.94 17.74
N ASN A 21 5.13 12.08 16.44
CA ASN A 21 4.18 11.61 15.43
C ASN A 21 4.37 10.10 15.22
N PHE A 22 3.46 9.30 15.76
CA PHE A 22 3.43 7.87 15.47
C PHE A 22 2.91 7.63 14.06
N LEU A 23 3.69 6.92 13.24
CA LEU A 23 3.17 6.32 12.01
C LEU A 23 2.26 5.15 12.41
N ILE A 24 0.95 5.41 12.46
CA ILE A 24 -0.04 4.36 12.66
C ILE A 24 -0.11 3.54 11.37
N SER A 25 0.10 2.24 11.46
CA SER A 25 -0.18 1.32 10.36
C SER A 25 -1.66 1.45 9.98
N GLY A 26 -1.94 2.01 8.81
CA GLY A 26 -3.30 2.17 8.29
C GLY A 26 -3.63 3.56 7.74
N HIS A 27 -2.96 4.63 8.18
CA HIS A 27 -3.38 5.99 7.74
C HIS A 27 -2.82 6.41 6.36
N ASN A 28 -1.72 5.77 5.93
CA ASN A 28 -1.16 5.89 4.56
C ASN A 28 -1.39 4.63 3.71
N PHE A 29 -2.14 3.64 4.23
CA PHE A 29 -2.46 2.43 3.50
C PHE A 29 -3.95 2.46 3.17
N MET A 30 -4.29 3.16 2.10
CA MET A 30 -5.64 3.16 1.58
C MET A 30 -6.03 1.72 1.22
N CYS A 31 -7.32 1.41 1.23
CA CYS A 31 -7.79 0.08 0.80
C CYS A 31 -7.28 -0.27 -0.61
N CYS A 32 -7.07 0.75 -1.46
CA CYS A 32 -6.47 0.64 -2.79
C CYS A 32 -5.05 0.04 -2.76
N ASP A 33 -4.22 0.39 -1.77
CA ASP A 33 -2.84 -0.10 -1.67
C ASP A 33 -2.79 -1.61 -1.46
N ARG A 34 -3.79 -2.15 -0.75
CA ARG A 34 -3.97 -3.60 -0.61
C ARG A 34 -4.21 -4.27 -1.96
N ASP A 35 -5.11 -3.71 -2.74
CA ASP A 35 -5.49 -4.28 -4.04
C ASP A 35 -4.33 -4.18 -5.04
N PHE A 36 -3.61 -3.06 -5.07
CA PHE A 36 -2.38 -2.92 -5.84
C PHE A 36 -1.29 -3.91 -5.43
N ALA A 37 -1.12 -4.16 -4.13
CA ALA A 37 -0.16 -5.16 -3.65
C ALA A 37 -0.48 -6.58 -4.15
N HIS A 38 -1.75 -6.96 -4.28
CA HIS A 38 -2.15 -8.26 -4.84
C HIS A 38 -1.79 -8.34 -6.33
N ILE A 39 -2.07 -7.28 -7.09
CA ILE A 39 -1.75 -7.19 -8.51
C ILE A 39 -0.23 -7.24 -8.73
N GLU A 40 0.55 -6.47 -7.96
CA GLU A 40 2.02 -6.49 -8.05
C GLU A 40 2.60 -7.85 -7.70
N LYS A 41 2.08 -8.49 -6.64
CA LYS A 41 2.49 -9.85 -6.26
C LYS A 41 2.23 -10.85 -7.38
N ARG A 42 1.07 -10.74 -8.06
CA ARG A 42 0.72 -11.60 -9.20
C ARG A 42 1.60 -11.32 -10.43
N LYS A 43 1.90 -10.06 -10.70
CA LYS A 43 2.81 -9.64 -11.79
C LYS A 43 4.23 -10.21 -11.65
N ARG A 44 4.71 -10.47 -10.43
CA ARG A 44 6.02 -11.11 -10.21
C ARG A 44 6.10 -12.55 -10.71
N VAL A 45 4.98 -13.28 -10.70
CA VAL A 45 4.92 -14.69 -11.13
C VAL A 45 4.37 -14.88 -12.54
N MET A 46 3.71 -13.87 -13.11
CA MET A 46 3.14 -13.90 -14.46
C MET A 46 3.85 -12.89 -15.36
N LYS A 47 4.45 -13.36 -16.45
CA LYS A 47 5.04 -12.48 -17.46
C LYS A 47 3.92 -11.84 -18.29
N ALA A 48 3.82 -10.52 -18.26
CA ALA A 48 3.01 -9.76 -19.22
C ALA A 48 3.94 -9.23 -20.31
N ILE A 49 3.74 -9.69 -21.55
CA ILE A 49 4.56 -9.29 -22.72
C ILE A 49 3.77 -8.30 -23.58
N ILE A 50 2.46 -8.52 -23.71
CA ILE A 50 1.53 -7.70 -24.48
C ILE A 50 0.61 -6.96 -23.51
N PRO A 51 0.11 -5.74 -23.82
CA PRO A 51 -0.84 -5.02 -22.96
C PRO A 51 -2.05 -5.87 -22.53
N ASN A 52 -2.56 -6.71 -23.42
CA ASN A 52 -3.67 -7.62 -23.14
C ASN A 52 -3.34 -8.66 -22.05
N ASP A 53 -2.07 -9.02 -21.87
CA ASP A 53 -1.67 -9.92 -20.78
C ASP A 53 -1.78 -9.24 -19.41
N LEU A 54 -1.71 -7.91 -19.36
CA LEU A 54 -1.92 -7.17 -18.13
C LEU A 54 -3.36 -7.33 -17.61
N HIS A 55 -4.35 -7.45 -18.50
CA HIS A 55 -5.73 -7.77 -18.12
C HIS A 55 -5.82 -9.13 -17.43
N LYS A 56 -5.07 -10.13 -17.93
CA LYS A 56 -4.99 -11.46 -17.32
C LYS A 56 -4.26 -11.43 -15.98
N VAL A 57 -3.23 -10.59 -15.83
CA VAL A 57 -2.53 -10.38 -14.55
C VAL A 57 -3.49 -9.80 -13.52
N ILE A 58 -4.24 -8.76 -13.87
CA ILE A 58 -5.15 -8.06 -12.97
C ILE A 58 -6.34 -8.96 -12.58
N THR A 59 -7.03 -9.55 -13.55
CA THR A 59 -8.17 -10.46 -13.29
C THR A 59 -7.77 -11.68 -12.46
N SER A 60 -6.56 -12.24 -12.66
CA SER A 60 -6.08 -13.39 -11.87
C SER A 60 -5.42 -13.03 -10.53
N ALA A 61 -5.32 -11.75 -10.18
CA ALA A 61 -4.71 -11.32 -8.92
C ALA A 61 -5.61 -11.55 -7.70
N LYS A 62 -6.93 -11.64 -7.90
CA LYS A 62 -7.92 -11.88 -6.85
C LYS A 62 -9.01 -12.83 -7.36
N TYR A 63 -9.37 -13.83 -6.56
CA TYR A 63 -10.32 -14.86 -6.97
C TYR A 63 -11.78 -14.47 -6.69
N ASP A 64 -12.06 -13.73 -5.61
CA ASP A 64 -13.42 -13.35 -5.21
C ASP A 64 -13.47 -12.02 -4.43
N PRO A 65 -14.20 -10.99 -4.92
CA PRO A 65 -14.57 -10.79 -6.32
C PRO A 65 -13.32 -10.48 -7.16
N PRO A 66 -13.24 -10.96 -8.43
CA PRO A 66 -12.14 -10.62 -9.33
C PRO A 66 -12.16 -9.13 -9.70
N PHE A 67 -11.01 -8.58 -10.06
CA PHE A 67 -10.89 -7.19 -10.49
C PHE A 67 -11.48 -7.00 -11.89
N GLU A 68 -12.32 -5.97 -12.06
CA GLU A 68 -12.81 -5.52 -13.36
C GLU A 68 -11.79 -4.58 -14.01
N VAL A 69 -11.41 -4.86 -15.26
CA VAL A 69 -10.44 -4.06 -16.01
C VAL A 69 -11.17 -3.25 -17.07
N ILE A 70 -11.09 -1.92 -16.98
CA ILE A 70 -11.76 -0.99 -17.91
C ILE A 70 -10.73 -0.38 -18.84
N ASP A 71 -10.89 -0.60 -20.16
CA ASP A 71 -10.07 0.03 -21.19
C ASP A 71 -10.52 1.47 -21.45
N LYS A 72 -9.69 2.45 -21.06
CA LYS A 72 -9.93 3.87 -21.37
C LYS A 72 -9.76 4.24 -22.85
N SER A 73 -9.28 3.32 -23.69
CA SER A 73 -9.14 3.54 -25.14
C SER A 73 -10.48 3.64 -25.89
N VAL A 74 -11.53 3.02 -25.35
CA VAL A 74 -12.84 2.94 -26.03
C VAL A 74 -13.79 4.07 -25.62
N ASN A 75 -13.55 4.72 -24.48
CA ASN A 75 -14.36 5.84 -24.01
C ASN A 75 -13.49 7.10 -23.90
N GLY A 76 -13.49 7.89 -24.98
CA GLY A 76 -12.83 9.19 -24.99
C GLY A 76 -13.47 10.14 -23.99
N PHE A 77 -12.72 10.46 -22.93
CA PHE A 77 -12.85 11.67 -22.11
C PHE A 77 -11.47 12.05 -21.59
#